data_AF-G0LNY8-F1
#
_entry.id   AF-G0LNY8-F1
#
_cell.length_a   1.000
_cell.length_b   1.000
_cell.length_c   1.000
_cell.angle_alpha   90.00
_cell.angle_beta   90.00
_cell.angle_gamma   90.00
#
_symmetry.space_group_name_H-M   'P 1'
#
loop_
_entity.id
_entity.type
_entity.pdbx_description
1 polymer ?
#
loop_
_entity_poly.entity_id
_entity_poly.type
_entity_poly.pdbx_seq_one_letter_code
_entity_poly.pdbx_strand_id
1 'polypeptide(L)'
;MCHKFLKVSFGPKINFIIGHITGITVCLGGKANVTNRASNLKSLIREGYSVAQITLKLRNRGEDAFRHEIYGDSIIIERRITRDGSNGYKLKTQDGKTVSTKREDLNAILDHMAIQVDNPLNVLSQDTARQFLHTSSPEDKHKFFMKGTHLAQLSSDYELIRESIDTTREIIKYKNEILPDLLKEAKEAEARFKDMQRARELEKSLSSLKEQMAWAQVEEQERIVNDAERNLQRAMKRLPNLQEKLEKEE
;
A
#
# COMPACT_ATOMS: atom_id res chain seq x y z
N MET A 1 -37.14 -0.53 -15.38
CA MET A 1 -37.46 -1.96 -15.17
C MET A 1 -38.95 -2.07 -14.94
N CYS A 2 -39.61 -3.09 -15.51
CA CYS A 2 -41.08 -3.15 -15.54
C CYS A 2 -41.68 -4.07 -14.46
N HIS A 3 -40.85 -4.83 -13.74
CA HIS A 3 -41.31 -5.87 -12.82
C HIS A 3 -41.26 -5.41 -11.36
N LYS A 4 -42.24 -5.83 -10.55
CA LYS A 4 -42.17 -5.69 -9.07
C LYS A 4 -41.19 -6.72 -8.50
N PHE A 5 -41.34 -7.96 -8.97
CA PHE A 5 -40.47 -9.09 -8.69
C PHE A 5 -40.34 -9.90 -9.97
N LEU A 6 -39.11 -10.24 -10.35
CA LEU A 6 -38.82 -11.14 -11.47
C LEU A 6 -37.70 -12.07 -11.01
N LYS A 7 -37.92 -13.37 -11.15
CA LYS A 7 -36.91 -14.40 -10.92
C LYS A 7 -36.81 -15.24 -12.18
N VAL A 8 -35.60 -15.33 -12.72
CA VAL A 8 -35.29 -16.14 -13.91
C VAL A 8 -34.26 -17.18 -13.51
N SER A 9 -34.56 -18.44 -13.79
CA SER A 9 -33.63 -19.55 -13.61
C SER A 9 -33.01 -19.87 -14.96
N PHE A 10 -31.70 -19.66 -15.09
CA PHE A 10 -30.96 -19.94 -16.31
C PHE A 10 -30.51 -21.40 -16.35
N GLY A 11 -30.64 -22.04 -17.51
CA GLY A 11 -29.97 -23.28 -17.86
C GLY A 11 -28.47 -23.07 -18.15
N PRO A 12 -27.68 -24.16 -18.20
CA PRO A 12 -26.22 -24.09 -18.23
C PRO A 12 -25.61 -23.71 -19.59
N LYS A 13 -26.38 -23.71 -20.67
CA LYS A 13 -25.87 -23.47 -22.03
C LYS A 13 -26.62 -22.29 -22.67
N ILE A 14 -27.70 -22.59 -23.39
CA ILE A 14 -28.48 -21.60 -24.13
C ILE A 14 -29.79 -21.34 -23.39
N ASN A 15 -30.14 -20.07 -23.29
CA ASN A 15 -31.37 -19.60 -22.67
C ASN A 15 -32.09 -18.67 -23.64
N PHE A 16 -33.37 -18.94 -23.90
CA PHE A 16 -34.22 -18.06 -24.69
C PHE A 16 -35.07 -17.23 -23.73
N ILE A 17 -34.92 -15.91 -23.78
CA ILE A 17 -35.66 -14.99 -22.93
C ILE A 17 -36.47 -14.07 -23.83
N ILE A 18 -37.76 -13.98 -23.53
CA ILE A 18 -38.68 -13.07 -24.20
C ILE A 18 -38.79 -11.83 -23.30
N GLY A 19 -38.19 -10.71 -23.72
CA GLY A 19 -38.18 -9.45 -22.96
C GLY A 19 -36.81 -8.77 -22.87
N HIS A 20 -36.66 -7.79 -21.98
CA HIS A 20 -35.46 -6.95 -21.89
C HIS A 20 -34.44 -7.48 -20.86
N ILE A 21 -33.20 -7.74 -21.30
CA ILE A 21 -32.09 -8.35 -20.50
C ILE A 21 -31.22 -7.29 -19.78
N THR A 22 -31.59 -6.01 -19.85
CA THR A 22 -30.76 -4.89 -19.35
C THR A 22 -30.35 -4.98 -17.89
N GLY A 23 -31.11 -5.70 -17.05
CA GLY A 23 -30.77 -5.93 -15.65
C GLY A 23 -29.43 -6.65 -15.47
N ILE A 24 -29.06 -7.58 -16.36
CA ILE A 24 -27.80 -8.33 -16.25
C ILE A 24 -26.60 -7.41 -16.46
N THR A 25 -26.57 -6.70 -17.60
CA THR A 25 -25.51 -5.75 -17.94
C THR A 25 -25.34 -4.68 -16.86
N VAL A 26 -26.46 -4.17 -16.33
CA VAL A 26 -26.45 -3.20 -15.24
C VAL A 26 -25.91 -3.84 -13.95
N CYS A 27 -26.33 -5.05 -13.56
CA CYS A 27 -25.81 -5.66 -12.34
C CYS A 27 -24.31 -5.99 -12.41
N LEU A 28 -23.79 -6.29 -13.59
CA LEU A 28 -22.36 -6.57 -13.84
C LEU A 28 -21.54 -5.30 -14.10
N GLY A 29 -22.04 -4.12 -13.74
CA GLY A 29 -21.23 -2.89 -13.76
C GLY A 29 -21.25 -2.10 -15.05
N GLY A 30 -22.03 -2.50 -16.06
CA GLY A 30 -22.22 -1.76 -17.29
C GLY A 30 -22.90 -0.41 -17.05
N LYS A 31 -22.55 0.57 -17.88
CA LYS A 31 -23.14 1.92 -17.81
C LYS A 31 -24.59 1.88 -18.33
N ALA A 32 -25.47 2.69 -17.75
CA ALA A 32 -26.88 2.72 -18.13
C ALA A 32 -27.07 3.07 -19.63
N ASN A 33 -26.27 4.02 -20.12
CA ASN A 33 -26.28 4.45 -21.52
C ASN A 33 -25.86 3.35 -22.50
N VAL A 34 -24.95 2.44 -22.12
CA VAL A 34 -24.53 1.30 -22.97
C VAL A 34 -25.71 0.37 -23.27
N THR A 35 -26.71 0.33 -22.40
CA THR A 35 -27.92 -0.45 -22.67
C THR A 35 -28.86 0.20 -23.68
N ASN A 36 -28.65 1.47 -24.05
CA ASN A 36 -29.55 2.31 -24.88
C ASN A 36 -31.02 2.38 -24.43
N ARG A 37 -31.34 1.85 -23.23
CA ARG A 37 -32.70 1.85 -22.66
C ARG A 37 -32.90 2.91 -21.60
N ALA A 38 -31.83 3.49 -21.07
CA ALA A 38 -31.87 4.46 -20.00
C ALA A 38 -30.66 5.40 -20.06
N SER A 39 -30.89 6.70 -19.99
CA SER A 39 -29.83 7.71 -19.92
C SER A 39 -29.10 7.70 -18.57
N ASN A 40 -29.77 7.25 -17.50
CA ASN A 40 -29.20 7.17 -16.15
C ASN A 40 -29.76 5.97 -15.38
N LEU A 41 -29.16 5.63 -14.23
CA LEU A 41 -29.62 4.49 -13.43
C LEU A 41 -31.01 4.71 -12.81
N LYS A 42 -31.39 5.97 -12.52
CA LYS A 42 -32.67 6.28 -11.88
C LYS A 42 -33.85 5.93 -12.79
N SER A 43 -33.72 6.12 -14.10
CA SER A 43 -34.75 5.74 -15.07
C SER A 43 -34.90 4.22 -15.26
N LEU A 44 -34.00 3.41 -14.68
CA LEU A 44 -34.18 1.96 -14.61
C LEU A 44 -35.07 1.52 -13.44
N ILE A 45 -35.39 2.41 -12.49
CA ILE A 45 -36.31 2.11 -11.40
C ILE A 45 -37.74 2.08 -11.96
N ARG A 46 -38.55 1.11 -11.53
CA ARG A 46 -39.96 1.03 -11.94
C ARG A 46 -40.70 2.30 -11.50
N GLU A 47 -41.54 2.83 -12.37
CA GLU A 47 -42.40 3.97 -12.06
C GLU A 47 -43.27 3.70 -10.82
N GLY A 48 -43.43 4.70 -9.96
CA GLY A 48 -44.09 4.57 -8.65
C GLY A 48 -43.23 3.96 -7.53
N TYR A 49 -41.98 3.55 -7.80
CA TYR A 49 -41.06 3.00 -6.78
C TYR A 49 -39.80 3.85 -6.61
N SER A 50 -39.21 3.83 -5.42
CA SER A 50 -38.00 4.57 -5.05
C SER A 50 -36.71 3.74 -5.17
N VAL A 51 -36.81 2.41 -5.25
CA VAL A 51 -35.68 1.49 -5.23
C VAL A 51 -35.88 0.38 -6.27
N ALA A 52 -34.78 -0.02 -6.91
CA ALA A 52 -34.70 -1.26 -7.67
C ALA A 52 -33.48 -2.07 -7.19
N GLN A 53 -33.64 -3.39 -7.12
CA GLN A 53 -32.58 -4.30 -6.74
C GLN A 53 -32.47 -5.40 -7.78
N ILE A 54 -31.24 -5.65 -8.23
CA ILE A 54 -30.91 -6.73 -9.15
C ILE A 54 -29.96 -7.66 -8.43
N THR A 55 -30.18 -8.96 -8.56
CA THR A 55 -29.32 -9.97 -7.96
C THR A 55 -28.98 -11.01 -9.01
N LEU A 56 -27.70 -11.25 -9.23
CA LEU A 56 -27.17 -12.27 -10.12
C LEU A 56 -26.40 -13.29 -9.29
N LYS A 57 -26.52 -14.55 -9.68
CA LYS A 57 -25.76 -15.65 -9.10
C LYS A 57 -24.86 -16.23 -10.17
N LEU A 58 -23.56 -16.01 -10.04
CA LEU A 58 -22.53 -16.57 -10.90
C LEU A 58 -22.10 -17.92 -10.35
N ARG A 59 -21.84 -18.86 -11.26
CA ARG A 59 -21.26 -20.16 -10.92
C ARG A 59 -19.77 -19.97 -10.63
N ASN A 60 -19.28 -20.51 -9.52
CA ASN A 60 -17.90 -20.41 -9.07
C ASN A 60 -17.35 -21.80 -8.71
N ARG A 61 -17.22 -22.67 -9.72
CA ARG A 61 -16.81 -24.07 -9.58
C ARG A 61 -15.79 -24.43 -10.65
N GLY A 62 -14.93 -25.40 -10.35
CA GLY A 62 -13.87 -25.85 -11.25
C GLY A 62 -12.50 -25.42 -10.74
N GLU A 63 -11.47 -25.75 -11.52
CA GLU A 63 -10.07 -25.40 -11.20
C GLU A 63 -9.86 -23.88 -11.24
N ASP A 64 -10.55 -23.19 -12.14
CA ASP A 64 -10.55 -21.72 -12.27
C ASP A 64 -11.64 -21.02 -11.42
N ALA A 65 -11.92 -21.51 -10.21
CA ALA A 65 -12.88 -20.84 -9.34
C ALA A 65 -12.24 -19.59 -8.67
N PHE A 66 -12.91 -18.44 -8.75
CA PHE A 66 -12.46 -17.21 -8.11
C PHE A 66 -12.62 -17.28 -6.60
N ARG A 67 -11.49 -17.30 -5.86
CA ARG A 67 -11.44 -17.28 -4.38
C ARG A 67 -12.49 -18.22 -3.76
N HIS A 68 -12.45 -19.48 -4.19
CA HIS A 68 -13.45 -20.48 -3.85
C HIS A 68 -13.60 -20.68 -2.34
N GLU A 69 -12.51 -20.57 -1.60
CA GLU A 69 -12.45 -20.61 -0.14
C GLU A 69 -13.26 -19.50 0.54
N ILE A 70 -13.46 -18.36 -0.12
CA ILE A 70 -14.23 -17.23 0.42
C ILE A 70 -15.69 -17.29 -0.02
N TYR A 71 -15.92 -17.49 -1.33
CA TYR A 71 -17.26 -17.36 -1.91
C TYR A 71 -18.04 -18.68 -1.99
N GLY A 72 -17.35 -19.81 -1.99
CA GLY A 72 -17.91 -21.14 -2.24
C GLY A 72 -18.24 -21.37 -3.72
N ASP A 73 -19.21 -22.25 -3.97
CA ASP A 73 -19.62 -22.72 -5.30
C ASP A 73 -20.29 -21.65 -6.18
N SER A 74 -20.65 -20.52 -5.59
CA SER A 74 -21.37 -19.47 -6.31
C SER A 74 -21.16 -18.10 -5.69
N ILE A 75 -21.00 -17.11 -6.55
CA ILE A 75 -20.84 -15.71 -6.16
C ILE A 75 -22.17 -15.00 -6.43
N ILE A 76 -22.71 -14.32 -5.43
CA ILE A 76 -23.95 -13.54 -5.57
C ILE A 76 -23.58 -12.06 -5.67
N ILE A 77 -23.93 -11.44 -6.79
CA ILE A 77 -23.73 -10.02 -7.03
C ILE A 77 -25.08 -9.34 -6.91
N GLU A 78 -25.20 -8.42 -5.97
CA GLU A 78 -26.39 -7.60 -5.77
C GLU A 78 -26.06 -6.15 -6.11
N ARG A 79 -26.84 -5.55 -7.01
CA ARG A 79 -26.80 -4.11 -7.30
C ARG A 79 -28.09 -3.47 -6.83
N ARG A 80 -27.98 -2.51 -5.91
CA ARG A 80 -29.10 -1.70 -5.42
C ARG A 80 -29.04 -0.31 -6.04
N ILE A 81 -30.16 0.12 -6.60
CA ILE A 81 -30.33 1.41 -7.27
C ILE A 81 -31.42 2.18 -6.53
N THR A 82 -31.14 3.42 -6.14
CA THR A 82 -32.11 4.28 -5.46
C THR A 82 -32.33 5.58 -6.22
N ARG A 83 -33.52 6.16 -6.07
CA ARG A 83 -33.86 7.44 -6.71
C ARG A 83 -33.04 8.60 -6.16
N ASP A 84 -32.62 8.50 -4.89
CA ASP A 84 -31.82 9.51 -4.20
C ASP A 84 -30.35 9.49 -4.63
N GLY A 85 -29.94 8.49 -5.43
CA GLY A 85 -28.60 8.41 -6.03
C GLY A 85 -27.61 7.55 -5.24
N SER A 86 -27.99 7.05 -4.05
CA SER A 86 -27.22 6.04 -3.33
C SER A 86 -27.32 4.70 -4.08
N ASN A 87 -26.28 4.40 -4.86
CA ASN A 87 -26.18 3.18 -5.64
C ASN A 87 -24.98 2.38 -5.10
N GLY A 88 -25.17 1.09 -4.86
CA GLY A 88 -24.14 0.27 -4.23
C GLY A 88 -24.18 -1.17 -4.70
N TYR A 89 -23.05 -1.85 -4.48
CA TYR A 89 -22.90 -3.28 -4.72
C TYR A 89 -22.82 -4.03 -3.40
N LYS A 90 -23.28 -5.28 -3.41
CA LYS A 90 -22.95 -6.27 -2.39
C LYS A 90 -22.54 -7.56 -3.10
N LEU A 91 -21.33 -8.00 -2.83
CA LEU A 91 -20.77 -9.27 -3.26
C LEU A 91 -20.93 -10.24 -2.10
N LYS A 92 -21.65 -11.33 -2.32
CA LYS A 92 -22.01 -12.29 -1.27
C LYS A 92 -21.56 -13.70 -1.63
N THR A 93 -21.32 -14.50 -0.60
CA THR A 93 -21.04 -15.94 -0.71
C THR A 93 -22.29 -16.71 -1.13
N GLN A 94 -22.14 -18.01 -1.39
CA GLN A 94 -23.25 -18.93 -1.68
C GLN A 94 -24.35 -18.91 -0.61
N ASP A 95 -24.00 -18.66 0.66
CA ASP A 95 -24.90 -18.62 1.81
C ASP A 95 -25.53 -17.24 2.04
N GLY A 96 -25.20 -16.26 1.19
CA GLY A 96 -25.71 -14.89 1.29
C GLY A 96 -24.97 -13.97 2.25
N LYS A 97 -23.82 -14.39 2.81
CA LYS A 97 -22.97 -13.53 3.64
C LYS A 97 -22.25 -12.50 2.76
N THR A 98 -22.32 -11.22 3.12
CA THR A 98 -21.64 -10.16 2.35
C THR A 98 -20.15 -10.19 2.62
N VAL A 99 -19.35 -10.30 1.56
CA VAL A 99 -17.88 -10.31 1.58
C VAL A 99 -17.35 -8.90 1.30
N SER A 100 -17.91 -8.22 0.30
CA SER A 100 -17.48 -6.87 -0.08
C SER A 100 -18.62 -6.05 -0.67
N THR A 101 -18.46 -4.74 -0.64
CA THR A 101 -19.34 -3.75 -1.28
C THR A 101 -18.60 -2.87 -2.27
N LYS A 102 -17.31 -3.14 -2.50
CA LYS A 102 -16.40 -2.33 -3.32
C LYS A 102 -16.60 -2.63 -4.81
N ARG A 103 -16.42 -1.60 -5.65
CA ARG A 103 -16.49 -1.77 -7.10
C ARG A 103 -15.24 -2.46 -7.65
N GLU A 104 -14.10 -2.25 -7.01
CA GLU A 104 -12.83 -2.87 -7.39
C GLU A 104 -12.90 -4.39 -7.29
N ASP A 105 -13.53 -4.92 -6.22
CA ASP A 105 -13.73 -6.36 -6.05
C ASP A 105 -14.71 -6.95 -7.08
N LEU A 106 -15.71 -6.17 -7.51
CA LEU A 106 -16.60 -6.57 -8.60
C LEU A 106 -15.80 -6.67 -9.91
N ASN A 107 -14.98 -5.67 -10.22
CA ASN A 107 -14.14 -5.69 -11.41
C ASN A 107 -13.19 -6.89 -11.40
N ALA A 108 -12.55 -7.19 -10.26
CA ALA A 108 -11.69 -8.36 -10.12
C ALA A 108 -12.41 -9.69 -10.41
N ILE A 109 -13.68 -9.85 -9.98
CA ILE A 109 -14.49 -11.02 -10.33
C ILE A 109 -14.76 -11.08 -11.84
N LEU A 110 -15.15 -9.95 -12.43
CA LEU A 110 -15.46 -9.86 -13.85
C LEU A 110 -14.23 -10.15 -14.72
N ASP A 111 -13.08 -9.59 -14.35
CA ASP A 111 -11.80 -9.78 -15.03
C ASP A 111 -11.37 -11.24 -14.95
N HIS A 112 -11.44 -11.86 -13.77
CA HIS A 112 -11.12 -13.29 -13.60
C HIS A 112 -12.05 -14.20 -14.41
N MET A 113 -13.34 -13.85 -14.53
CA MET A 113 -14.30 -14.63 -15.31
C MET A 113 -14.36 -14.22 -16.79
N ALA A 114 -13.49 -13.32 -17.25
CA ALA A 114 -13.48 -12.76 -18.59
C ALA A 114 -14.85 -12.16 -19.04
N ILE A 115 -15.62 -11.63 -18.09
CA ILE A 115 -16.93 -11.03 -18.35
C ILE A 115 -16.76 -9.53 -18.60
N GLN A 116 -16.89 -9.11 -19.85
CA GLN A 116 -16.80 -7.69 -20.19
C GLN A 116 -18.13 -7.16 -20.72
N VAL A 117 -18.77 -6.35 -19.89
CA VAL A 117 -20.08 -5.75 -20.17
C VAL A 117 -20.05 -4.63 -21.21
N ASP A 118 -18.90 -3.96 -21.37
CA ASP A 118 -18.72 -2.82 -22.28
C ASP A 118 -18.20 -3.25 -23.66
N ASN A 119 -17.89 -4.53 -23.85
CA ASN A 119 -17.48 -5.11 -25.12
C ASN A 119 -18.74 -5.50 -25.94
N PRO A 120 -18.96 -4.89 -27.13
CA PRO A 120 -20.13 -5.17 -27.96
C PRO A 120 -20.19 -6.60 -28.51
N LEU A 121 -19.08 -7.35 -28.51
CA LEU A 121 -19.07 -8.77 -28.89
C LEU A 121 -19.63 -9.68 -27.79
N ASN A 122 -19.47 -9.29 -26.52
CA ASN A 122 -19.99 -10.04 -25.38
C ASN A 122 -21.44 -9.65 -25.05
N VAL A 123 -21.74 -8.35 -25.13
CA VAL A 123 -23.09 -7.80 -24.90
C VAL A 123 -23.52 -7.02 -26.14
N LEU A 124 -24.20 -7.71 -27.04
CA LEU A 124 -24.75 -7.09 -28.25
C LEU A 124 -26.15 -6.52 -27.96
N SER A 125 -26.24 -5.19 -27.83
CA SER A 125 -27.53 -4.52 -27.73
C SER A 125 -28.24 -4.45 -29.08
N GLN A 126 -29.58 -4.36 -29.09
CA GLN A 126 -30.37 -4.27 -30.31
C GLN A 126 -29.95 -3.09 -31.19
N ASP A 127 -29.70 -1.93 -30.59
CA ASP A 127 -29.29 -0.72 -31.31
C ASP A 127 -27.84 -0.83 -31.80
N THR A 128 -26.95 -1.44 -31.01
CA THR A 128 -25.57 -1.71 -31.44
C THR A 128 -25.53 -2.69 -32.62
N ALA A 129 -26.36 -3.73 -32.60
CA ALA A 129 -26.51 -4.66 -33.73
C ALA A 129 -27.03 -3.94 -34.98
N ARG A 130 -28.06 -3.10 -34.82
CA ARG A 130 -28.61 -2.31 -35.93
C ARG A 130 -27.57 -1.35 -36.50
N GLN A 131 -26.86 -0.61 -35.64
CA GLN A 131 -25.80 0.33 -36.05
C GLN A 131 -24.68 -0.40 -36.79
N PHE A 132 -24.25 -1.56 -36.27
CA PHE A 132 -23.23 -2.38 -36.90
C PHE A 132 -23.66 -2.84 -38.31
N LEU A 133 -24.91 -3.29 -38.48
CA LEU A 133 -25.40 -3.81 -39.76
C LEU A 133 -25.76 -2.73 -40.79
N HIS A 134 -26.36 -1.62 -40.36
CA HIS A 134 -27.02 -0.67 -41.27
C HIS A 134 -26.36 0.70 -41.38
N THR A 135 -25.55 1.12 -40.41
CA THR A 135 -25.12 2.53 -40.28
C THR A 135 -23.61 2.69 -40.07
N SER A 136 -22.84 1.60 -40.12
CA SER A 136 -21.40 1.63 -39.86
C SER A 136 -20.59 1.92 -41.13
N SER A 137 -19.74 2.95 -41.08
CA SER A 137 -18.71 3.17 -42.10
C SER A 137 -17.60 2.10 -42.00
N PRO A 138 -16.73 1.94 -43.01
CA PRO A 138 -15.55 1.08 -42.90
C PRO A 138 -14.69 1.40 -41.66
N GLU A 139 -14.53 2.68 -41.32
CA GLU A 139 -13.78 3.13 -40.15
C GLU A 139 -14.48 2.71 -38.84
N ASP A 140 -15.81 2.80 -38.78
CA ASP A 140 -16.57 2.36 -37.62
C ASP A 140 -16.46 0.84 -37.44
N LYS A 141 -16.52 0.07 -38.52
CA LYS A 141 -16.32 -1.39 -38.47
C LYS A 141 -14.92 -1.74 -37.96
N HIS A 142 -13.90 -1.00 -38.39
CA HIS A 142 -12.54 -1.15 -37.88
C HIS A 142 -12.47 -0.84 -36.37
N LYS A 143 -13.09 0.27 -35.91
CA LYS A 143 -13.16 0.60 -34.48
C LYS A 143 -13.91 -0.46 -33.68
N PHE A 144 -15.02 -0.98 -34.19
CA PHE A 144 -15.78 -2.07 -33.57
C PHE A 144 -14.94 -3.34 -33.45
N PHE A 145 -14.20 -3.69 -34.50
CA PHE A 145 -13.27 -4.81 -34.48
C PHE A 145 -12.17 -4.60 -33.44
N MET A 146 -11.47 -3.47 -33.49
CA MET A 146 -10.37 -3.14 -32.56
C MET A 146 -10.81 -3.12 -31.10
N LYS A 147 -12.03 -2.62 -30.82
CA LYS A 147 -12.61 -2.64 -29.48
C LYS A 147 -13.02 -4.05 -29.06
N GLY A 148 -13.64 -4.80 -29.98
CA GLY A 148 -14.13 -6.15 -29.72
C GLY A 148 -13.02 -7.17 -29.47
N THR A 149 -11.90 -7.06 -30.20
CA THR A 149 -10.72 -7.93 -30.07
C THR A 149 -9.70 -7.44 -29.04
N HIS A 150 -10.00 -6.36 -28.32
CA HIS A 150 -9.11 -5.69 -27.35
C HIS A 150 -7.81 -5.11 -27.90
N LEU A 151 -7.61 -5.08 -29.21
CA LEU A 151 -6.42 -4.49 -29.80
C LEU A 151 -6.29 -2.99 -29.48
N ALA A 152 -7.41 -2.28 -29.36
CA ALA A 152 -7.40 -0.87 -28.97
C ALA A 152 -6.87 -0.68 -27.53
N GLN A 153 -7.31 -1.53 -26.60
CA GLN A 153 -6.84 -1.47 -25.21
C GLN A 153 -5.36 -1.84 -25.12
N LEU A 154 -4.96 -2.94 -25.78
CA LEU A 154 -3.57 -3.37 -25.83
C LEU A 154 -2.64 -2.29 -26.40
N SER A 155 -3.07 -1.59 -27.46
CA SER A 155 -2.31 -0.48 -28.04
C SER A 155 -2.13 0.66 -27.04
N SER A 156 -3.20 1.04 -26.34
CA SER A 156 -3.15 2.09 -25.31
C SER A 156 -2.26 1.69 -24.14
N ASP A 157 -2.33 0.43 -23.70
CA ASP A 157 -1.48 -0.07 -22.61
C ASP A 157 -0.01 -0.07 -23.02
N TYR A 158 0.29 -0.41 -24.28
CA TYR A 158 1.66 -0.38 -24.81
C TYR A 158 2.22 1.05 -24.86
N GLU A 159 1.40 2.03 -25.26
CA GLU A 159 1.78 3.45 -25.24
C GLU A 159 2.11 3.93 -23.82
N LEU A 160 1.27 3.62 -22.84
CA LEU A 160 1.50 3.97 -21.43
C LEU A 160 2.76 3.31 -20.87
N ILE A 161 2.99 2.04 -21.18
CA ILE A 161 4.20 1.32 -20.75
C ILE A 161 5.44 1.97 -21.37
N ARG A 162 5.37 2.35 -22.65
CA ARG A 162 6.48 2.99 -23.35
C ARG A 162 6.82 4.34 -22.71
N GLU A 163 5.83 5.18 -22.45
CA GLU A 163 6.02 6.47 -21.77
C GLU A 163 6.62 6.30 -20.36
N SER A 164 6.14 5.30 -19.61
CA SER A 164 6.68 4.96 -18.29
C SER A 164 8.14 4.52 -18.35
N ILE A 165 8.50 3.70 -19.35
CA ILE A 165 9.88 3.26 -19.58
C ILE A 165 10.77 4.45 -19.89
N ASP A 166 10.33 5.35 -20.78
CA ASP A 166 11.14 6.50 -21.20
C ASP A 166 11.36 7.48 -20.03
N THR A 167 10.31 7.75 -19.25
CA THR A 167 10.42 8.57 -18.02
C THR A 167 11.36 7.92 -16.99
N THR A 168 11.24 6.60 -16.81
CA THR A 168 12.11 5.87 -15.86
C THR A 168 13.57 5.90 -16.31
N ARG A 169 13.85 5.78 -17.61
CA ARG A 169 15.20 5.90 -18.16
C ARG A 169 15.80 7.28 -17.89
N GLU A 170 15.04 8.35 -18.08
CA GLU A 170 15.49 9.71 -17.78
C GLU A 170 15.82 9.89 -16.29
N ILE A 171 14.96 9.37 -15.40
CA ILE A 171 15.21 9.39 -13.95
C ILE A 171 16.48 8.61 -13.60
N ILE A 172 16.68 7.42 -14.18
CA ILE A 172 17.89 6.62 -13.94
C ILE A 172 19.14 7.38 -14.39
N LYS A 173 19.09 8.00 -15.58
CA LYS A 173 20.21 8.79 -16.10
C LYS A 173 20.57 9.93 -15.15
N TYR A 174 19.58 10.74 -14.76
CA TYR A 174 19.77 11.85 -13.83
C TYR A 174 20.32 11.40 -12.47
N LYS A 175 19.79 10.30 -11.91
CA LYS A 175 20.28 9.75 -10.63
C LYS A 175 21.71 9.24 -10.74
N ASN A 176 22.07 8.60 -11.85
CA ASN A 176 23.44 8.13 -12.08
C ASN A 176 24.43 9.29 -12.24
N GLU A 177 24.00 10.44 -12.75
CA GLU A 177 24.84 11.64 -12.85
C GLU A 177 25.11 12.26 -11.47
N ILE A 178 24.16 12.21 -10.53
CA ILE A 178 24.28 12.83 -9.19
C ILE A 178 24.87 11.87 -8.14
N LEU A 179 24.73 10.57 -8.35
CA LEU A 179 25.22 9.55 -7.41
C LEU A 179 26.71 9.71 -7.02
N PRO A 180 27.65 10.05 -7.93
CA PRO A 180 29.06 10.25 -7.58
C PRO A 180 29.27 11.42 -6.60
N ASP A 181 28.55 12.52 -6.79
CA ASP A 181 28.67 13.71 -5.93
C ASP A 181 28.11 13.42 -4.52
N LEU A 182 26.95 12.76 -4.44
CA LEU A 182 26.38 12.30 -3.17
C LEU A 182 27.31 11.32 -2.45
N LEU A 183 27.98 10.42 -3.19
CA LEU A 183 28.92 9.46 -2.63
C LEU A 183 30.18 10.15 -2.11
N LYS A 184 30.64 11.21 -2.78
CA LYS A 184 31.74 12.05 -2.32
C LYS A 184 31.37 12.77 -1.02
N GLU A 185 30.20 13.41 -0.97
CA GLU A 185 29.70 14.10 0.22
C GLU A 185 29.55 13.14 1.41
N ALA A 186 29.02 11.94 1.16
CA ALA A 186 28.92 10.90 2.18
C ALA A 186 30.29 10.47 2.74
N LYS A 187 31.30 10.31 1.88
CA LYS A 187 32.67 9.98 2.31
C LYS A 187 33.31 11.10 3.12
N GLU A 188 33.10 12.36 2.74
CA GLU A 188 33.61 13.52 3.49
C GLU A 188 32.96 13.62 4.87
N ALA A 189 31.64 13.39 4.96
CA ALA A 189 30.93 13.35 6.23
C ALA A 189 31.41 12.19 7.12
N GLU A 190 31.65 11.00 6.55
CA GLU A 190 32.18 9.84 7.29
C GLU A 190 33.59 10.12 7.84
N ALA A 191 34.46 10.77 7.05
CA ALA A 191 35.79 11.16 7.51
C ALA A 191 35.73 12.14 8.69
N ARG A 192 34.89 13.19 8.57
CA ARG A 192 34.67 14.15 9.67
C ARG A 192 34.14 13.49 10.93
N PHE A 193 33.23 12.52 10.78
CA PHE A 193 32.70 11.77 11.92
C PHE A 193 33.77 10.94 12.63
N LYS A 194 34.64 10.26 11.87
CA LYS A 194 35.77 9.51 12.44
C LYS A 194 36.75 10.41 13.18
N ASP A 195 37.04 11.60 12.64
CA ASP A 195 37.90 12.57 13.30
C ASP A 195 37.29 13.09 14.62
N MET A 196 35.97 13.36 14.64
CA MET A 196 35.27 13.70 15.88
C MET A 196 35.29 12.56 16.91
N GLN A 197 35.16 11.30 16.48
CA GLN A 197 35.25 10.16 17.40
C GLN A 197 36.64 10.09 18.05
N ARG A 198 37.71 10.22 17.27
CA ARG A 198 39.09 10.25 17.80
C ARG A 198 39.31 11.41 18.76
N ALA A 199 38.80 12.61 18.44
CA ALA A 199 38.88 13.76 19.32
C ALA A 199 38.20 13.51 20.67
N ARG A 200 37.04 12.83 20.65
CA ARG A 200 36.31 12.46 21.88
C ARG A 200 37.04 11.43 22.73
N GLU A 201 37.73 10.48 22.11
CA GLU A 201 38.61 9.53 22.81
C GLU A 201 39.83 10.21 23.44
N LEU A 202 40.43 11.18 22.74
CA LEU A 202 41.51 12.01 23.26
C LEU A 202 41.03 12.85 24.46
N GLU A 203 39.86 13.48 24.38
CA GLU A 203 39.26 14.21 25.51
C GLU A 203 39.07 13.32 26.74
N LYS A 204 38.54 12.10 26.55
CA LYS A 204 38.37 11.13 27.63
C LYS A 204 39.72 10.76 28.26
N SER A 205 40.73 10.52 27.44
CA SER A 205 42.09 10.21 27.91
C SER A 205 42.72 11.40 28.64
N LEU A 206 42.46 12.62 28.18
CA LEU A 206 42.95 13.84 28.82
C LEU A 206 42.28 14.06 30.18
N SER A 207 40.99 13.75 30.30
CA SER A 207 40.28 13.76 31.59
C SER A 207 40.88 12.76 32.58
N SER A 208 41.12 11.51 32.15
CA SER A 208 41.71 10.50 33.04
C SER A 208 43.15 10.85 33.45
N LEU A 209 43.96 11.39 32.53
CA LEU A 209 45.31 11.88 32.84
C LEU A 209 45.29 13.03 33.85
N LYS A 210 44.32 13.95 33.76
CA LYS A 210 44.13 15.02 34.76
C LYS A 210 43.77 14.47 36.13
N GLU A 211 42.87 13.49 36.18
CA GLU A 211 42.53 12.81 37.44
C GLU A 211 43.74 12.10 38.04
N GLN A 212 44.53 11.39 37.23
CA GLN A 212 45.77 10.75 37.67
C GLN A 212 46.79 11.76 38.19
N MET A 213 46.94 12.91 37.50
CA MET A 213 47.82 13.99 37.95
C MET A 213 47.40 14.55 39.31
N ALA A 214 46.09 14.73 39.53
CA ALA A 214 45.57 15.17 40.82
C ALA A 214 45.88 14.14 41.93
N TRP A 215 45.72 12.85 41.67
CA TRP A 215 46.08 11.79 42.63
C TRP A 215 47.58 11.71 42.90
N ALA A 216 48.44 11.91 41.90
CA ALA A 216 49.89 11.94 42.09
C ALA A 216 50.30 13.10 43.02
N GLN A 217 49.65 14.27 42.91
CA GLN A 217 49.88 15.39 43.83
C GLN A 217 49.47 15.05 45.27
N VAL A 218 48.35 14.33 45.44
CA VAL A 218 47.92 13.85 46.76
C VAL A 218 48.93 12.87 47.35
N GLU A 219 49.40 11.88 46.57
CA GLU A 219 50.40 10.91 47.01
C GLU A 219 51.70 11.59 47.47
N GLU A 220 52.16 12.61 46.74
CA GLU A 220 53.35 13.38 47.11
C GLU A 220 53.17 14.11 48.45
N GLN A 221 52.01 14.75 48.66
CA GLN A 221 51.71 15.41 49.93
C GLN A 221 51.56 14.41 51.08
N GLU A 222 50.92 13.25 50.85
CA GLU A 222 50.82 12.18 51.84
C GLU A 222 52.20 11.62 52.23
N ARG A 223 53.16 11.54 51.30
CA ARG A 223 54.55 11.18 51.63
C ARG A 223 55.20 12.21 52.54
N ILE A 224 55.04 13.50 52.26
CA ILE A 224 55.58 14.59 53.10
C ILE A 224 54.98 14.52 54.52
N VAL A 225 53.67 14.33 54.62
CA VAL A 225 52.98 14.19 55.92
C VAL A 225 53.47 12.95 56.66
N ASN A 226 53.55 11.79 56.00
CA ASN A 226 54.05 10.56 56.62
C ASN A 226 55.49 10.70 57.13
N ASP A 227 56.37 11.37 56.40
CA ASP A 227 57.74 11.60 56.84
C ASP A 227 57.80 12.60 58.01
N ALA A 228 56.96 13.64 58.01
CA ALA A 228 56.81 14.55 59.14
C ALA A 228 56.28 13.83 60.40
N GLU A 229 55.27 12.95 60.25
CA GLU A 229 54.75 12.13 61.35
C GLU A 229 55.79 11.16 61.88
N ARG A 230 56.58 10.51 61.02
CA ARG A 230 57.72 9.67 61.44
C ARG A 230 58.75 10.47 62.23
N ASN A 231 59.05 11.69 61.81
CA ASN A 231 59.96 12.58 62.52
C ASN A 231 59.38 13.03 63.87
N LEU A 232 58.09 13.36 63.93
CA LEU A 232 57.37 13.69 65.17
C LEU A 232 57.40 12.51 66.14
N GLN A 233 57.10 11.30 65.68
CA GLN A 233 57.17 10.09 66.51
C GLN A 233 58.58 9.83 67.04
N ARG A 234 59.62 10.04 66.22
CA ARG A 234 61.02 9.96 66.69
C ARG A 234 61.33 11.01 67.75
N ALA A 235 60.85 12.24 67.59
CA ALA A 235 61.01 13.31 68.57
C ALA A 235 60.25 13.03 69.88
N MET A 236 58.99 12.57 69.79
CA MET A 236 58.18 12.16 70.94
C MET A 236 58.81 10.99 71.71
N LYS A 237 59.43 10.02 71.02
CA LYS A 237 60.19 8.94 71.68
C LYS A 237 61.47 9.43 72.37
N ARG A 238 62.04 10.56 71.94
CA ARG A 238 63.22 11.18 72.57
C ARG A 238 62.87 12.09 73.74
N LEU A 239 61.64 12.60 73.77
CA LEU A 239 61.11 13.50 74.80
C LEU A 239 61.21 12.93 76.23
N PRO A 240 60.82 11.67 76.53
CA PRO A 240 60.97 11.13 77.88
C PRO A 240 62.44 10.96 78.29
N ASN A 241 63.34 10.57 77.38
CA ASN A 241 64.78 10.47 77.67
C ASN A 241 65.44 11.84 77.90
N LEU A 242 64.87 12.92 77.37
CA LEU A 242 65.33 14.29 77.59
C LEU A 242 64.72 14.87 78.87
N GLN A 243 63.46 14.53 79.18
CA GLN A 243 62.82 14.88 80.45
C GLN A 243 63.50 14.19 81.64
N GLU A 244 63.88 12.91 81.54
CA GLU A 244 64.68 12.22 82.57
C GLU A 244 66.09 12.81 82.75
N LYS A 245 66.63 13.47 81.73
CA LYS A 245 67.92 14.18 81.84
C LYS A 245 67.75 15.53 82.50
N LEU A 246 66.65 16.22 82.25
CA LEU A 246 66.32 17.50 82.88
C LEU A 246 66.02 17.33 84.38
N GLU A 247 65.28 16.30 84.76
CA GLU A 247 65.00 15.96 86.18
C GLU A 247 66.25 15.47 86.94
N LYS A 248 67.35 15.16 86.26
CA LYS A 248 68.65 14.85 86.88
C LYS A 248 69.57 16.06 87.01
N GLU A 249 69.22 17.19 86.41
CA GLU A 249 69.98 18.45 86.48
C GLU A 249 69.32 19.50 87.41
N GLU A 250 68.14 19.22 87.98
CA GLU A 250 67.57 19.93 89.15
C GLU A 250 67.91 19.22 90.46
#